data_AF-A0A957SH35-F1
#
_entry.id   AF-A0A957SH35-F1
#
_cell.length_a   1.000
_cell.length_b   1.000
_cell.length_c   1.000
_cell.angle_alpha   90.00
_cell.angle_beta   90.00
_cell.angle_gamma   90.00
#
_symmetry.space_group_name_H-M   'P 1'
#
loop_
_entity.id
_entity.type
_entity.pdbx_description
1 polymer ?
#
loop_
_entity_poly.entity_id
_entity_poly.type
_entity_poly.pdbx_seq_one_letter_code
_entity_poly.pdbx_strand_id
1 'polypeptide(L)'
;MQRVIQTFCFVIAIVLATACVAPATPATSAPPADSASTDATTNATTGDTAGAPDHNLTEGCIEHFDESIDYFPEKVELTYTDGFAVDYHNSYKVITIPTPWPGAE
;
A
#
# COMPACT_ATOMS: atom_id res chain seq x y z
N MET A 1 11.68 -7.12 -49.86
CA MET A 1 11.51 -6.83 -48.42
C MET A 1 10.12 -6.27 -48.08
N GLN A 2 9.55 -5.34 -48.86
CA GLN A 2 8.20 -4.78 -48.63
C GLN A 2 7.05 -5.80 -48.50
N ARG A 3 7.08 -6.89 -49.30
CA ARG A 3 6.03 -7.93 -49.28
C ARG A 3 6.09 -8.84 -48.03
N VAL A 4 7.27 -9.00 -47.42
CA VAL A 4 7.43 -9.78 -46.19
C VAL A 4 6.90 -8.98 -44.99
N ILE A 5 7.17 -7.67 -44.94
CA ILE A 5 6.67 -6.75 -43.89
C ILE A 5 5.13 -6.66 -43.93
N GLN A 6 4.53 -6.56 -45.12
CA GLN A 6 3.07 -6.44 -45.26
C GLN A 6 2.32 -7.73 -44.90
N THR A 7 2.94 -8.90 -45.11
CA THR A 7 2.37 -10.19 -44.69
C THR A 7 2.51 -10.39 -43.18
N PHE A 8 3.60 -9.90 -42.57
CA PHE A 8 3.82 -9.96 -41.12
C PHE A 8 2.84 -9.07 -40.34
N CYS A 9 2.54 -7.87 -40.84
CA CYS A 9 1.55 -6.97 -40.23
C CYS A 9 0.12 -7.53 -40.28
N PHE A 10 -0.24 -8.28 -41.33
CA PHE A 10 -1.59 -8.84 -41.47
C PHE A 10 -1.82 -10.06 -40.56
N VAL A 11 -0.76 -10.82 -40.21
CA VAL A 11 -0.84 -11.96 -39.28
C VAL A 11 -0.89 -11.49 -37.81
N ILE A 12 -0.21 -10.41 -37.45
CA ILE A 12 -0.26 -9.85 -36.08
C ILE A 12 -1.64 -9.27 -35.75
N ALA A 13 -2.37 -8.73 -36.74
CA ALA A 13 -3.70 -8.15 -36.54
C ALA A 13 -4.82 -9.19 -36.26
N ILE A 14 -4.63 -10.47 -36.61
CA ILE A 14 -5.66 -11.52 -36.46
C ILE A 14 -5.63 -12.17 -35.06
N VAL A 15 -4.58 -11.95 -34.26
CA VAL A 15 -4.44 -12.56 -32.91
C VAL A 15 -5.16 -11.75 -31.81
N LEU A 16 -5.75 -10.58 -32.13
CA LEU A 16 -6.42 -9.70 -31.15
C LEU A 16 -7.92 -9.97 -30.91
N ALA A 17 -8.50 -11.07 -31.42
CA ALA A 17 -9.94 -11.30 -31.34
C ALA A 17 -10.31 -12.69 -30.82
N THR A 18 -10.01 -12.98 -29.54
CA THR A 18 -10.71 -14.06 -28.83
C THR A 18 -11.00 -13.67 -27.39
N ALA A 19 -12.30 -13.44 -27.18
CA ALA A 19 -13.01 -13.15 -25.96
C ALA A 19 -12.68 -14.06 -24.77
N CYS A 20 -12.73 -13.46 -23.58
CA CYS A 20 -13.42 -14.04 -22.44
C CYS A 20 -14.23 -12.92 -21.77
N VAL A 21 -15.50 -12.82 -22.16
CA VAL A 21 -16.53 -12.15 -21.35
C VAL A 21 -16.78 -13.07 -20.15
N ALA A 22 -16.37 -12.65 -18.96
CA ALA A 22 -16.75 -13.30 -17.71
C ALA A 22 -18.02 -12.62 -17.16
N PRO A 23 -19.10 -13.37 -16.83
CA PRO A 23 -20.22 -12.80 -16.10
C PRO A 23 -19.77 -12.44 -14.68
N ALA A 24 -20.00 -11.20 -14.27
CA ALA A 24 -19.83 -10.77 -12.89
C ALA A 24 -20.92 -11.41 -12.03
N THR A 25 -20.55 -12.42 -11.25
CA THR A 25 -21.37 -12.94 -10.15
C THR A 25 -21.27 -11.97 -8.97
N PRO A 26 -22.37 -11.42 -8.43
CA PRO A 26 -22.30 -10.74 -7.14
C PRO A 26 -22.15 -11.80 -6.05
N ALA A 27 -20.93 -11.95 -5.54
CA ALA A 27 -20.71 -12.68 -4.29
C ALA A 27 -21.16 -11.79 -3.12
N THR A 28 -22.45 -11.84 -2.79
CA THR A 28 -22.92 -11.55 -1.43
C THR A 28 -22.49 -12.72 -0.54
N SER A 29 -21.27 -12.64 -0.06
CA SER A 29 -20.82 -13.38 1.11
C SER A 29 -20.99 -12.47 2.31
N ALA A 30 -22.06 -12.71 3.09
CA ALA A 30 -22.20 -12.16 4.43
C ALA A 30 -20.94 -12.52 5.24
N PRO A 31 -20.35 -11.59 6.00
CA PRO A 31 -19.29 -11.93 6.95
C PRO A 31 -19.82 -12.97 7.95
N PRO A 32 -19.09 -14.05 8.23
CA PRO A 32 -19.43 -14.92 9.35
C PRO A 32 -19.41 -14.08 10.63
N ALA A 33 -20.51 -14.15 11.37
CA ALA A 33 -20.59 -13.69 12.74
C ALA A 33 -19.53 -14.42 13.57
N ASP A 34 -18.77 -13.62 14.31
CA ASP A 34 -18.11 -13.92 15.57
C ASP A 34 -17.20 -15.15 15.63
N SER A 35 -15.90 -14.88 15.60
CA SER A 35 -14.92 -15.67 16.35
C SER A 35 -14.06 -14.68 17.12
N ALA A 36 -14.57 -14.31 18.29
CA ALA A 36 -13.81 -13.67 19.34
C ALA A 36 -12.53 -14.48 19.61
N SER A 37 -11.41 -13.94 19.12
CA SER A 37 -10.08 -14.35 19.55
C SER A 37 -9.64 -13.34 20.61
N THR A 38 -9.89 -13.68 21.86
CA THR A 38 -9.32 -13.00 23.02
C THR A 38 -7.84 -13.35 23.09
N ASP A 39 -6.98 -12.56 22.45
CA ASP A 39 -5.59 -12.43 22.87
C ASP A 39 -5.37 -11.00 23.35
N ALA A 40 -5.50 -10.84 24.67
CA ALA A 40 -5.21 -9.59 25.35
C ALA A 40 -3.69 -9.47 25.53
N THR A 41 -3.00 -8.99 24.50
CA THR A 41 -1.82 -8.16 24.72
C THR A 41 -2.28 -6.71 24.65
N THR A 42 -2.75 -6.24 25.81
CA THR A 42 -3.16 -4.86 26.06
C THR A 42 -1.99 -3.92 25.82
N ASN A 43 -2.00 -3.25 24.67
CA ASN A 43 -1.54 -1.87 24.50
C ASN A 43 -2.50 -1.14 23.54
N ALA A 44 -3.80 -1.27 23.79
CA ALA A 44 -4.78 -0.35 23.26
C ALA A 44 -4.86 0.85 24.22
N THR A 45 -3.98 1.83 24.02
CA THR A 45 -4.22 3.16 24.57
C THR A 45 -5.33 3.79 23.73
N THR A 46 -6.53 3.81 24.29
CA THR A 46 -7.66 4.60 23.81
C THR A 46 -7.18 6.00 23.42
N GLY A 47 -7.37 6.36 22.15
CA GLY A 47 -7.06 7.67 21.58
C GLY A 47 -7.99 8.76 22.11
N ASP A 48 -7.93 9.02 23.42
CA ASP A 48 -8.70 10.08 24.10
C ASP A 48 -7.81 10.90 25.05
N THR A 49 -6.56 11.10 24.67
CA THR A 49 -5.77 12.19 25.26
C THR A 49 -5.10 12.92 24.13
N ALA A 50 -5.44 14.21 23.99
CA ALA A 50 -4.95 15.14 23.00
C ALA A 50 -3.44 15.44 23.20
N GLY A 51 -2.61 14.43 22.99
CA GLY A 51 -1.16 14.46 23.15
C GLY A 51 -0.50 13.49 22.18
N ALA A 52 0.82 13.66 22.00
CA ALA A 52 1.60 12.78 21.15
C ALA A 52 1.56 11.34 21.69
N PRO A 53 1.47 10.33 20.80
CA PRO A 53 1.49 8.94 21.24
C PRO A 53 2.89 8.56 21.76
N ASP A 54 2.94 7.70 22.79
CA ASP A 54 4.20 7.18 23.33
C ASP A 54 4.80 6.03 22.49
N HIS A 55 3.96 5.38 21.67
CA HIS A 55 4.32 4.29 20.76
C HIS A 55 3.67 4.48 19.39
N ASN A 56 4.18 3.81 18.36
CA ASN A 56 3.55 3.88 17.04
C ASN A 56 2.12 3.34 17.10
N LEU A 57 1.17 4.10 16.55
CA LEU A 57 -0.21 3.64 16.41
C LEU A 57 -0.29 2.56 15.33
N THR A 58 -0.70 1.34 15.71
CA THR A 58 -0.87 0.21 14.79
C THR A 58 -2.33 -0.17 14.55
N GLU A 59 -3.23 0.35 15.38
CA GLU A 59 -4.66 0.10 15.34
C GLU A 59 -5.44 1.40 15.64
N GLY A 60 -6.72 1.42 15.27
CA GLY A 60 -7.60 2.57 15.48
C GLY A 60 -7.38 3.72 14.49
N CYS A 61 -8.16 4.78 14.67
CA CYS A 61 -8.10 6.01 13.87
C CYS A 61 -7.74 7.20 14.75
N ILE A 62 -7.03 8.18 14.19
CA ILE A 62 -6.81 9.48 14.85
C ILE A 62 -8.07 10.31 14.67
N GLU A 63 -8.85 10.51 15.74
CA GLU A 63 -10.09 11.28 15.68
C GLU A 63 -9.86 12.80 15.63
N HIS A 64 -8.81 13.27 16.31
CA HIS A 64 -8.44 14.68 16.41
C HIS A 64 -7.00 14.87 15.93
N PHE A 65 -6.85 15.04 14.62
CA PHE A 65 -5.55 15.22 13.99
C PHE A 65 -4.94 16.59 14.31
N ASP A 66 -3.65 16.60 14.68
CA ASP A 66 -2.84 17.80 14.86
C ASP A 66 -1.51 17.65 14.12
N GLU A 67 -1.25 18.52 13.14
CA GLU A 67 -0.04 18.46 12.31
C GLU A 67 1.27 18.73 13.08
N SER A 68 1.18 19.30 14.29
CA SER A 68 2.35 19.61 15.13
C SER A 68 2.83 18.42 15.97
N ILE A 69 2.08 17.31 15.99
CA ILE A 69 2.36 16.11 16.81
C ILE A 69 3.19 15.08 16.03
N ASP A 70 4.28 14.57 16.62
CA ASP A 70 4.98 13.39 16.10
C ASP A 70 4.20 12.11 16.44
N TYR A 71 3.55 11.53 15.43
CA TYR A 71 2.79 10.28 15.54
C TYR A 71 3.66 9.03 15.32
N PHE A 72 4.99 9.18 15.16
CA PHE A 72 5.93 8.08 14.95
C PHE A 72 7.13 8.12 15.92
N PRO A 73 6.90 7.93 17.23
CA PRO A 73 7.97 7.93 18.23
C PRO A 73 9.01 6.81 18.02
N GLU A 74 8.64 5.71 17.37
CA GLU A 74 9.54 4.57 17.12
C GLU A 74 9.98 4.57 15.64
N LYS A 75 11.16 5.14 15.38
CA LYS A 75 11.72 5.33 14.03
C LYS A 75 12.65 4.19 13.64
N VAL A 76 12.66 3.85 12.34
CA VAL A 76 13.56 2.85 11.79
C VAL A 76 14.93 3.46 11.53
N GLU A 77 15.99 2.70 11.81
CA GLU A 77 17.35 3.00 11.39
C GLU A 77 17.78 1.95 10.35
N LEU A 78 18.34 2.41 9.22
CA LEU A 78 18.79 1.54 8.14
C LEU A 78 20.28 1.26 8.29
N THR A 79 20.65 0.00 8.55
CA THR A 79 22.06 -0.38 8.82
C THR A 79 22.76 -1.04 7.63
N TYR A 80 22.00 -1.62 6.70
CA TYR A 80 22.55 -2.50 5.65
C TYR A 80 22.16 -2.09 4.22
N THR A 81 21.58 -0.90 4.04
CA THR A 81 21.14 -0.43 2.74
C THR A 81 21.23 1.09 2.65
N ASP A 82 21.63 1.55 1.47
CA ASP A 82 21.50 2.94 1.02
C ASP A 82 20.52 3.05 -0.17
N GLY A 83 19.83 1.96 -0.49
CA GLY A 83 18.92 1.88 -1.65
C GLY A 83 17.65 2.73 -1.50
N PHE A 84 17.33 3.15 -0.28
CA PHE A 84 16.30 4.13 0.01
C PHE A 84 16.62 4.88 1.31
N ALA A 85 16.00 6.04 1.48
CA ALA A 85 15.99 6.81 2.72
C ALA A 85 14.56 6.96 3.24
N VAL A 86 14.41 7.14 4.55
CA VAL A 86 13.12 7.41 5.20
C VAL A 86 13.24 8.70 6.01
N ASP A 87 12.50 9.71 5.59
CA ASP A 87 12.34 10.96 6.33
C ASP A 87 11.02 10.96 7.07
N TYR A 88 11.07 11.27 8.36
CA TYR A 88 9.88 11.31 9.22
C TYR A 88 9.43 12.74 9.40
N HIS A 89 8.18 13.00 9.06
CA HIS A 89 7.45 14.20 9.40
C HIS A 89 6.37 13.82 10.39
N ASN A 90 6.09 14.72 11.34
CA ASN A 90 5.08 14.58 12.39
C ASN A 90 3.96 13.56 12.10
N SER A 91 3.27 13.71 10.96
CA SER A 91 2.12 12.89 10.57
C SER A 91 2.29 11.99 9.35
N TYR A 92 3.42 12.04 8.63
CA TYR A 92 3.68 11.16 7.49
C TYR A 92 5.18 10.84 7.32
N LYS A 93 5.48 9.82 6.52
CA LYS A 93 6.86 9.45 6.16
C LYS A 93 7.08 9.70 4.69
N VAL A 94 8.26 10.18 4.32
CA VAL A 94 8.71 10.25 2.92
C VAL A 94 9.74 9.16 2.72
N ILE A 95 9.49 8.28 1.75
CA ILE A 95 10.45 7.25 1.34
C ILE A 95 11.04 7.68 0.01
N THR A 96 12.35 7.87 -0.01
CA THR A 96 13.09 8.28 -1.21
C THR A 96 13.87 7.10 -1.75
N ILE A 97 13.69 6.76 -3.02
CA ILE A 97 14.46 5.73 -3.72
C ILE A 97 15.37 6.45 -4.73
N PRO A 98 16.69 6.63 -4.45
CA PRO A 98 17.56 7.45 -5.28
C PRO A 98 17.76 6.92 -6.70
N THR A 99 17.76 5.60 -6.84
CA THR A 99 17.98 4.91 -8.12
C THR A 99 16.88 3.88 -8.32
N PRO A 100 15.69 4.29 -8.80
CA PRO A 100 14.61 3.35 -9.07
C PRO A 100 14.91 2.55 -10.34
N TRP A 101 14.10 1.53 -10.62
CA TRP A 101 14.24 0.75 -11.85
C TRP A 101 13.84 1.60 -13.07
N PRO A 102 14.38 1.34 -14.28
CA PRO A 102 14.03 2.12 -15.48
C PRO A 102 12.53 2.06 -15.80
N GLY A 103 11.87 3.21 -15.95
CA GLY A 103 10.43 3.31 -16.21
C GLY A 103 9.56 3.38 -14.94
N ALA A 104 10.17 3.63 -13.78
CA ALA A 104 9.49 3.79 -12.50
C ALA A 104 9.05 5.23 -12.20
N GLU A 105 9.34 6.17 -13.10
CA GLU A 105 8.80 7.53 -13.06
C GLU A 105 7.27 7.59 -13.15
#